data_AF-A0A832L472-F1
#
_entry.id   AF-A0A832L472-F1
#
_cell.length_a   1.000
_cell.length_b   1.000
_cell.length_c   1.000
_cell.angle_alpha   90.00
_cell.angle_beta   90.00
_cell.angle_gamma   90.00
#
_symmetry.space_group_name_H-M   'P 1'
#
loop_
_entity.id
_entity.type
_entity.pdbx_description
1 polymer ?
#
loop_
_entity_poly.entity_id
_entity_poly.type
_entity_poly.pdbx_seq_one_letter_code
_entity_poly.pdbx_strand_id
1 'polypeptide(L)' 'MVNEVKKEFLVEHFRKHDSITLYKQDGTPVTFSKQHHIRLYGGHRDLVFKDYGEFLAFCKKQRLCQKPVPITVT' A
#
# COMPACT_ATOMS: atom_id res chain seq x y z
N MET A 1 -4.90 9.20 -12.26
CA MET A 1 -6.06 8.60 -11.56
C MET A 1 -6.06 9.08 -10.12
N VAL A 2 -7.23 9.42 -9.56
CA VAL A 2 -7.37 10.19 -8.30
C VAL A 2 -6.82 9.47 -7.05
N ASN A 3 -6.54 8.16 -7.10
CA ASN A 3 -6.16 7.36 -5.92
C ASN A 3 -4.79 6.66 -6.03
N GLU A 4 -3.89 7.12 -6.92
CA GLU A 4 -2.54 6.55 -7.05
C GLU A 4 -1.72 6.76 -5.76
N VAL A 5 -0.98 5.73 -5.36
CA VAL A 5 -0.05 5.81 -4.22
C VAL A 5 1.20 6.59 -4.65
N LYS A 6 1.46 7.73 -4.00
CA LYS A 6 2.61 8.59 -4.28
C LYS A 6 3.68 8.47 -3.20
N LYS A 7 4.95 8.68 -3.57
CA LYS A 7 6.09 8.64 -2.65
C LYS A 7 5.94 9.64 -1.51
N GLU A 8 5.63 10.90 -1.83
CA GLU A 8 5.48 11.98 -0.84
C GLU A 8 4.42 11.63 0.21
N PHE A 9 3.28 11.11 -0.24
CA PHE A 9 2.21 10.66 0.64
C PHE A 9 2.68 9.54 1.58
N LEU A 10 3.38 8.53 1.06
CA LEU A 10 3.90 7.43 1.88
C LEU A 10 4.93 7.93 2.91
N VAL A 11 5.84 8.81 2.50
CA VAL A 11 6.86 9.37 3.39
C VAL A 11 6.20 10.15 4.53
N GLU A 12 5.26 11.05 4.22
CA GLU A 12 4.56 11.84 5.24
C GLU A 12 3.67 10.98 6.14
N HIS A 13 3.01 9.95 5.60
CA HIS A 13 2.22 9.01 6.38
C HIS A 13 3.09 8.25 7.37
N PHE A 14 4.21 7.68 6.90
CA PHE A 14 5.12 6.88 7.72
C PHE A 14 6.00 7.69 8.69
N ARG A 15 5.90 9.02 8.68
CA ARG A 15 6.43 9.89 9.75
C ARG A 15 5.50 9.96 10.95
N LYS A 16 4.20 9.75 10.74
CA LYS A 16 3.15 9.91 11.76
C LYS A 16 2.54 8.57 12.19
N HIS A 17 2.64 7.56 11.35
CA HIS A 17 1.98 6.27 11.52
C HIS A 17 2.92 5.13 11.15
N ASP A 18 2.84 4.03 11.88
CA ASP A 18 3.68 2.85 11.61
C ASP A 18 3.02 1.85 10.66
N SER A 19 1.80 2.13 10.17
CA SER A 19 1.11 1.27 9.22
C SER A 19 0.23 2.04 8.26
N ILE A 20 -0.02 1.44 7.09
CA ILE A 20 -0.89 1.97 6.06
C ILE A 20 -1.71 0.85 5.45
N THR A 21 -3.02 1.08 5.28
CA THR A 21 -3.91 0.19 4.53
C THR A 21 -4.12 0.75 3.13
N LEU A 22 -3.80 -0.05 2.12
CA LEU A 22 -4.11 0.22 0.72
C LEU A 22 -5.15 -0.79 0.24
N TYR A 23 -5.79 -0.50 -0.89
CA TYR A 23 -6.88 -1.32 -1.40
C TYR A 23 -6.55 -1.85 -2.79
N LYS A 24 -6.91 -3.09 -3.06
CA LYS A 24 -6.98 -3.62 -4.43
C LYS A 24 -8.20 -3.04 -5.16
N GLN A 25 -8.25 -3.24 -6.47
CA GLN A 25 -9.38 -2.81 -7.30
C GLN A 25 -10.71 -3.47 -6.91
N ASP A 26 -10.66 -4.67 -6.32
CA ASP A 26 -11.82 -5.40 -5.78
C ASP A 26 -12.25 -4.93 -4.37
N GLY A 27 -11.57 -3.91 -3.82
CA GLY A 27 -11.82 -3.40 -2.47
C GLY A 27 -11.12 -4.17 -1.36
N THR A 28 -10.38 -5.24 -1.65
CA THR A 28 -9.65 -6.01 -0.63
C THR A 28 -8.59 -5.12 0.04
N PRO A 29 -8.61 -4.98 1.38
CA PRO A 29 -7.60 -4.23 2.10
C PRO A 29 -6.28 -5.00 2.18
N VAL A 30 -5.17 -4.28 2.05
CA VAL A 30 -3.80 -4.77 2.17
C VAL A 30 -3.04 -3.82 3.10
N THR A 31 -2.69 -4.31 4.29
CA THR A 31 -2.04 -3.50 5.33
C THR A 31 -0.53 -3.73 5.33
N PHE A 32 0.22 -2.64 5.26
CA PHE A 32 1.67 -2.63 5.35
C PHE A 32 2.09 -1.94 6.65
N SER A 33 3.12 -2.45 7.30
CA SER A 33 3.67 -1.88 8.53
C SER A 33 5.12 -1.49 8.31
N LYS A 34 5.58 -0.41 8.94
CA LYS A 34 6.96 0.05 8.91
C LYS A 34 7.51 0.06 10.32
N GLN A 35 8.45 -0.84 10.55
CA GLN A 35 9.31 -0.81 11.75
C GLN A 35 10.66 -0.19 11.33
N HIS A 36 11.61 -1.02 10.93
CA HIS A 36 12.84 -0.57 10.25
C HIS A 36 12.69 -0.50 8.73
N HIS A 37 11.96 -1.46 8.17
CA HIS A 37 11.64 -1.57 6.74
C HIS A 37 10.11 -1.58 6.58
N ILE A 38 9.63 -1.22 5.39
CA ILE A 38 8.22 -1.41 5.04
C ILE A 38 8.02 -2.91 4.81
N ARG A 39 7.02 -3.50 5.46
CA ARG A 39 6.72 -4.93 5.41
C ARG A 39 5.25 -5.17 5.15
N LEU A 40 4.95 -6.20 4.38
CA LEU A 40 3.60 -6.76 4.25
C LEU A 40 3.56 -8.06 5.04
N TYR A 41 2.69 -8.10 6.06
CA TYR A 41 2.43 -9.31 6.84
C TYR A 41 1.01 -9.80 6.54
N GLY A 42 0.87 -10.96 5.91
CA GLY A 42 -0.44 -11.50 5.57
C GLY A 42 -0.40 -12.93 5.04
N GLY A 43 -1.22 -13.81 5.63
CA GLY A 43 -1.28 -15.23 5.27
C GLY A 43 0.07 -15.94 5.46
N HIS A 44 0.56 -16.61 4.41
CA HIS A 44 1.85 -17.34 4.37
C HIS A 44 3.00 -16.54 3.75
N ARG A 45 2.89 -15.21 3.61
CA ARG A 45 3.92 -14.38 2.98
C ARG A 45 4.37 -13.25 3.89
N ASP A 46 5.69 -13.16 4.06
CA ASP A 46 6.39 -11.99 4.60
C ASP A 46 7.16 -11.35 3.44
N LEU A 47 6.82 -10.10 3.12
CA LEU A 47 7.54 -9.32 2.12
C LEU A 47 8.16 -8.11 2.81
N VAL A 48 9.46 -7.93 2.61
CA VAL A 48 10.21 -6.79 3.12
C VAL A 48 10.68 -5.94 1.94
N PHE A 49 10.37 -4.65 1.96
CA PHE A 49 10.81 -3.69 0.96
C PHE A 49 12.02 -2.91 1.48
N LYS A 50 13.04 -2.75 0.63
CA LYS A 50 14.29 -2.03 0.97
C LYS A 50 14.09 -0.53 1.04
N ASP A 51 13.26 0.00 0.15
CA ASP A 51 12.99 1.43 0.06
C ASP A 51 11.57 1.72 -0.49
N TYR A 52 11.22 3.00 -0.50
CA TYR A 52 9.93 3.47 -1.02
C TYR A 52 9.76 3.22 -2.53
N GLY A 53 10.84 3.16 -3.30
CA GLY A 53 10.80 2.85 -4.73
C GLY A 53 10.35 1.42 -4.99
N GLU A 54 10.94 0.45 -4.29
CA GLU A 54 10.54 -0.96 -4.37
C GLU A 54 9.08 -1.15 -3.93
N PHE A 55 8.70 -0.49 -2.83
CA PHE A 55 7.33 -0.54 -2.33
C PHE A 55 6.32 0.10 -3.31
N LEU A 56 6.67 1.22 -3.94
CA LEU A 56 5.83 1.85 -4.97
C LEU A 56 5.71 0.98 -6.22
N ALA A 57 6.80 0.36 -6.66
CA ALA A 57 6.79 -0.57 -7.79
C ALA A 57 5.85 -1.75 -7.50
N PHE A 58 5.87 -2.27 -6.27
CA PHE A 58 4.92 -3.29 -5.83
C PHE A 58 3.48 -2.78 -5.85
N CYS A 59 3.21 -1.60 -5.28
CA CYS A 59 1.87 -0.99 -5.27
C CYS A 59 1.32 -0.83 -6.69
N LYS A 60 2.15 -0.36 -7.63
CA LYS A 60 1.78 -0.21 -9.05
C LYS A 60 1.52 -1.55 -9.71
N LYS A 61 2.40 -2.54 -9.50
CA LYS A 61 2.24 -3.91 -10.03
C LYS A 61 0.96 -4.58 -9.53
N GLN A 62 0.61 -4.36 -8.26
CA GLN A 62 -0.60 -4.90 -7.64
C GLN A 62 -1.84 -4.00 -7.82
N ARG A 63 -1.71 -2.88 -8.54
CA ARG A 63 -2.77 -1.89 -8.77
C ARG A 63 -3.45 -1.43 -7.46
N LEU A 64 -2.65 -1.19 -6.43
CA LEU A 64 -3.12 -0.72 -5.13
C LEU A 64 -3.46 0.78 -5.17
N CYS A 65 -4.48 1.17 -4.42
CA CYS A 65 -4.95 2.54 -4.31
C CYS A 65 -5.26 2.95 -2.87
N GLN A 66 -5.26 4.26 -2.61
CA GLN A 66 -5.42 4.82 -1.25
C GLN A 66 -6.84 4.72 -0.70
N LYS A 67 -7.84 4.65 -1.59
CA LYS A 67 -9.25 4.54 -1.24
C LYS A 67 -9.82 3.28 -1.87
N PRO A 68 -10.78 2.61 -1.22
CA PRO A 68 -11.52 1.54 -1.88
C PRO A 68 -12.16 2.12 -3.15
N VAL A 69 -11.96 1.44 -4.27
CA VAL A 69 -12.67 1.80 -5.51
C VAL A 69 -14.14 1.43 -5.29
N PRO A 70 -15.10 2.34 -5.51
CA PRO A 70 -16.50 1.99 -5.43
C PRO A 70 -16.76 0.83 -6.39
N ILE A 71 -17.23 -0.30 -5.87
CA ILE A 71 -17.68 -1.42 -6.70
C ILE A 71 -18.89 -0.89 -7.48
N THR A 72 -18.68 -0.53 -8.74
CA THR A 72 -19.79 -0.13 -9.61
C THR A 72 -20.39 -1.43 -10.12
N VAL A 73 -21.37 -1.95 -9.39
CA VAL A 73 -22.20 -3.07 -9.89
C VAL A 73 -22.95 -2.50 -11.09
N THR A 74 -22.61 -2.98 -12.28
CA THR A 74 -23.28 -2.61 -13.55
C THR A 74 -24.21 -3.75 -13.94
#